data_AF-A0A7C6TPR8-F1
#
_entry.id   AF-A0A7C6TPR8-F1
#
_cell.length_a   1.000
_cell.length_b   1.000
_cell.length_c   1.000
_cell.angle_alpha   90.00
_cell.angle_beta   90.00
_cell.angle_gamma   90.00
#
_symmetry.space_group_name_H-M   'P 1'
#
loop_
_entity.id
_entity.type
_entity.pdbx_description
1 polymer ?
#
loop_
_entity_poly.entity_id
_entity_poly.type
_entity_poly.pdbx_seq_one_letter_code
_entity_poly.pdbx_strand_id
1 'polypeptide(L)'
;MKHSKIILIALAAALLFAACGEAAKPADTAAPDTTAEETTTAELKSGVPDDVKFEGETFNLLSSDYKEYHWSFVEELNGDVLNDAIFNMVADAENRLGCEIKEERRDIIGMQKILSQAAASGDTTYDACNYSGRFATYCMLDGSLRPLEDAKYIDLTSEWWNPDISEDMSMMGKTYFTLGSYNI
;
A
#
# COMPACT_ATOMS: atom_id res chain seq x y z
N MET A 1 55.63 -39.47 4.33
CA MET A 1 54.28 -39.15 4.83
C MET A 1 54.11 -37.64 4.99
N LYS A 2 53.67 -36.92 3.94
CA LYS A 2 52.96 -35.62 4.02
C LYS A 2 52.52 -35.10 2.64
N HIS A 3 53.13 -35.55 1.53
CA HIS A 3 52.75 -35.13 0.17
C HIS A 3 51.90 -36.15 -0.62
N SER A 4 51.83 -37.41 -0.18
CA SER A 4 51.03 -38.45 -0.87
C SER A 4 49.52 -38.39 -0.57
N LYS A 5 49.09 -37.74 0.51
CA LYS A 5 47.67 -37.56 0.85
C LYS A 5 47.01 -36.33 0.19
N ILE A 6 47.81 -35.36 -0.29
CA ILE A 6 47.32 -34.15 -0.95
C ILE A 6 46.97 -34.44 -2.43
N ILE A 7 47.69 -35.36 -3.06
CA ILE A 7 47.44 -35.77 -4.46
C ILE A 7 46.14 -36.61 -4.58
N LEU A 8 45.80 -37.39 -3.56
CA LEU A 8 44.56 -38.19 -3.56
C LEU A 8 43.28 -37.35 -3.40
N ILE A 9 43.37 -36.18 -2.74
CA ILE A 9 42.24 -35.28 -2.51
C ILE A 9 42.01 -34.36 -3.72
N ALA A 10 43.05 -34.00 -4.46
CA ALA A 10 42.94 -33.21 -5.69
C ALA A 10 42.31 -34.00 -6.86
N LEU A 11 42.49 -35.33 -6.91
CA LEU A 11 41.92 -36.17 -7.97
C LEU A 11 40.42 -36.49 -7.75
N ALA A 12 39.93 -36.42 -6.50
CA ALA A 12 38.52 -36.62 -6.16
C ALA A 12 37.64 -35.40 -6.43
N ALA A 13 38.22 -34.18 -6.44
CA ALA A 13 37.50 -32.94 -6.72
C ALA A 13 37.27 -32.68 -8.23
N ALA A 14 38.02 -33.34 -9.11
CA ALA A 14 37.89 -33.20 -10.56
C ALA A 14 36.75 -34.03 -11.19
N LEU A 15 36.16 -34.97 -10.43
CA LEU A 15 35.09 -35.85 -10.90
C LEU A 15 33.67 -35.29 -10.68
N LEU A 16 33.54 -34.11 -10.04
CA LEU A 16 32.25 -33.48 -9.75
C LEU A 16 31.75 -32.48 -10.81
N PHE A 17 32.53 -32.24 -11.88
CA PHE A 17 32.15 -31.33 -12.98
C PHE A 17 31.78 -32.02 -14.29
N ALA A 18 31.66 -33.35 -14.32
CA ALA A 18 31.32 -34.13 -15.52
C ALA A 18 29.91 -34.75 -15.47
N ALA A 19 29.00 -34.15 -14.69
CA ALA A 19 27.61 -34.59 -14.60
C ALA A 19 26.66 -33.39 -14.83
N CYS A 20 26.72 -32.81 -16.02
CA CYS A 20 25.60 -32.06 -16.61
C CYS A 20 25.89 -31.80 -18.10
N GLY A 21 25.04 -32.33 -18.98
CA GLY A 21 25.00 -31.95 -20.39
C GLY A 21 25.47 -33.02 -21.37
N GLU A 22 24.86 -34.20 -21.34
CA GLU A 22 24.82 -35.04 -22.53
C GLU A 22 24.06 -34.27 -23.62
N ALA A 23 24.77 -33.95 -24.71
CA ALA A 23 24.23 -33.25 -25.86
C ALA A 23 23.25 -34.17 -26.60
N ALA A 24 21.99 -34.15 -26.18
CA ALA A 24 20.91 -34.76 -26.93
C ALA A 24 20.59 -33.88 -28.15
N LYS A 25 20.69 -34.51 -29.32
CA LYS A 25 20.26 -34.01 -30.63
C LYS A 25 18.78 -33.57 -30.56
N PRO A 26 18.37 -32.45 -31.16
CA PRO A 26 16.99 -32.00 -31.05
C PRO A 26 16.07 -32.98 -31.81
N ALA A 27 15.16 -33.60 -31.08
CA ALA A 27 14.01 -34.30 -31.63
C ALA A 27 12.90 -33.26 -31.82
N ASP A 28 12.50 -33.10 -33.08
CA ASP A 28 11.41 -32.23 -33.51
C ASP A 28 10.11 -32.70 -32.85
N THR A 29 9.67 -31.98 -31.82
CA THR A 29 8.39 -32.22 -31.15
C THR A 29 7.61 -30.93 -31.24
N ALA A 30 6.69 -30.86 -32.20
CA ALA A 30 5.73 -29.79 -32.30
C ALA A 30 4.86 -29.81 -31.03
N ALA A 31 5.06 -28.80 -30.17
CA ALA A 31 4.14 -28.50 -29.08
C ALA A 31 2.86 -27.87 -29.69
N PRO A 32 1.65 -28.22 -29.20
CA PRO A 32 0.45 -27.49 -29.60
C PRO A 32 0.55 -26.06 -29.08
N ASP A 33 0.43 -25.08 -29.98
CA ASP A 33 0.21 -23.68 -29.64
C ASP A 33 -1.02 -23.59 -28.75
N THR A 34 -0.78 -23.52 -27.44
CA THR A 34 -1.78 -23.07 -26.50
C THR A 34 -1.58 -21.56 -26.45
N THR A 35 -2.30 -20.85 -27.32
CA THR A 35 -2.47 -19.41 -27.20
C THR A 35 -3.00 -19.16 -25.79
N ALA A 36 -2.14 -18.65 -24.91
CA ALA A 36 -2.56 -18.11 -23.64
C ALA A 36 -3.49 -16.94 -23.98
N GLU A 37 -4.77 -17.13 -23.71
CA GLU A 37 -5.75 -16.06 -23.78
C GLU A 37 -5.28 -15.00 -22.78
N GLU A 38 -4.82 -13.85 -23.28
CA GLU A 38 -4.54 -12.69 -22.43
C GLU A 38 -5.86 -12.28 -21.79
N THR A 39 -6.09 -12.73 -20.56
CA THR A 39 -7.13 -12.18 -19.71
C THR A 39 -6.77 -10.72 -19.50
N THR A 40 -7.39 -9.83 -20.28
CA THR A 40 -7.29 -8.39 -20.04
C THR A 40 -8.00 -8.14 -18.72
N THR A 41 -7.25 -8.09 -17.62
CA THR A 41 -7.78 -7.66 -16.33
C THR A 41 -8.36 -6.27 -16.54
N ALA A 42 -9.65 -6.09 -16.27
CA ALA A 42 -10.29 -4.79 -16.38
C ALA A 42 -9.52 -3.79 -15.50
N GLU A 43 -9.26 -2.60 -16.02
CA GLU A 43 -8.63 -1.54 -15.23
C GLU A 43 -9.48 -1.25 -13.99
N LEU A 44 -8.85 -1.31 -12.83
CA LEU A 44 -9.48 -0.98 -11.57
C LEU A 44 -9.71 0.52 -11.51
N LYS A 45 -10.97 0.91 -11.33
CA LYS A 45 -11.37 2.32 -11.22
C LYS A 45 -11.73 2.64 -9.77
N SER A 46 -11.46 3.88 -9.36
CA SER A 46 -11.76 4.37 -8.00
C SER A 46 -13.27 4.48 -7.71
N GLY A 47 -14.13 4.41 -8.73
CA GLY A 47 -15.58 4.65 -8.59
C GLY A 47 -15.97 6.12 -8.44
N VAL A 48 -15.00 7.04 -8.38
CA VAL A 48 -15.25 8.48 -8.36
C VAL A 48 -15.57 8.95 -9.78
N PRO A 49 -16.72 9.62 -10.02
CA PRO A 49 -17.05 10.17 -11.34
C PRO A 49 -16.04 11.23 -11.82
N ASP A 50 -15.76 11.25 -13.12
CA ASP A 50 -14.75 12.14 -13.72
C ASP A 50 -15.09 13.64 -13.62
N ASP A 51 -16.37 13.97 -13.41
CA ASP A 51 -16.89 15.32 -13.25
C ASP A 51 -16.81 15.85 -11.80
N VAL A 52 -16.44 15.00 -10.83
CA VAL A 52 -16.18 15.44 -9.46
C VAL A 52 -14.90 16.26 -9.42
N LYS A 53 -15.03 17.53 -9.03
CA LYS A 53 -13.92 18.46 -8.80
C LYS A 53 -14.12 19.17 -7.47
N PHE A 54 -13.03 19.48 -6.79
CA PHE A 54 -13.01 20.22 -5.52
C PHE A 54 -12.53 21.66 -5.67
N GLU A 55 -12.51 22.21 -6.89
CA GLU A 55 -12.31 23.65 -7.15
C GLU A 55 -11.07 24.30 -6.50
N GLY A 56 -10.02 23.51 -6.27
CA GLY A 56 -8.77 23.97 -5.64
C GLY A 56 -8.76 23.92 -4.11
N GLU A 57 -9.75 23.30 -3.48
CA GLU A 57 -9.76 23.07 -2.03
C GLU A 57 -8.53 22.27 -1.58
N THR A 58 -8.08 22.54 -0.35
CA THR A 58 -7.01 21.77 0.29
C THR A 58 -7.60 20.64 1.13
N PHE A 59 -7.21 19.40 0.85
CA PHE A 59 -7.44 18.26 1.71
C PHE A 59 -6.29 18.12 2.71
N ASN A 60 -6.56 18.30 4.00
CA ASN A 60 -5.57 18.29 5.06
C ASN A 60 -5.55 16.92 5.76
N LEU A 61 -4.47 16.17 5.55
CA LEU A 61 -4.19 14.90 6.21
C LEU A 61 -3.33 15.10 7.46
N LEU A 62 -3.80 14.61 8.60
CA LEU A 62 -2.97 14.48 9.80
C LEU A 62 -2.34 13.09 9.84
N SER A 63 -1.03 12.99 9.75
CA SER A 63 -0.30 11.72 9.76
C SER A 63 0.55 11.56 11.01
N SER A 64 0.77 10.30 11.40
CA SER A 64 1.77 10.00 12.41
C SER A 64 3.16 10.39 11.90
N ASP A 65 4.12 10.65 12.80
CA ASP A 65 5.55 10.77 12.49
C ASP A 65 6.32 9.46 12.75
N TYR A 66 5.60 8.38 13.07
CA TYR A 66 6.18 7.07 13.34
C TYR A 66 6.89 6.45 12.13
N LYS A 67 8.23 6.43 12.19
CA LYS A 67 9.21 6.18 11.10
C LYS A 67 9.00 4.96 10.18
N GLU A 68 8.07 4.07 10.49
CA GLU A 68 7.80 2.83 9.76
C GLU A 68 6.45 2.83 9.02
N TYR A 69 5.61 3.86 9.18
CA TYR A 69 4.26 3.93 8.57
C TYR A 69 4.11 5.00 7.46
N HIS A 70 5.20 5.60 6.98
CA HIS A 70 5.14 6.77 6.08
C HIS A 70 5.39 6.40 4.63
N TRP A 71 4.34 6.01 3.92
CA TRP A 71 4.37 5.92 2.45
C TRP A 71 3.30 6.78 1.77
N SER A 72 2.66 7.69 2.49
CA SER A 72 1.57 8.50 1.93
C SER A 72 2.08 9.59 0.98
N PHE A 73 3.30 10.11 1.18
CA PHE A 73 3.86 11.21 0.39
C PHE A 73 5.36 11.06 0.17
N VAL A 74 5.78 11.42 -1.03
CA VAL A 74 7.17 11.61 -1.44
C VAL A 74 7.28 13.01 -2.05
N GLU A 75 8.33 13.75 -1.68
CA GLU A 75 8.48 15.16 -2.09
C GLU A 75 8.88 15.31 -3.57
N GLU A 76 9.68 14.37 -4.09
CA GLU A 76 10.19 14.42 -5.46
C GLU A 76 10.45 13.02 -6.04
N LEU A 77 10.36 12.92 -7.36
CA LEU A 77 10.79 11.73 -8.10
C LEU A 77 12.29 11.49 -7.88
N ASN A 78 12.66 10.25 -7.58
CA ASN A 78 14.05 9.87 -7.33
C ASN A 78 14.49 8.60 -8.06
N GLY A 79 13.63 8.01 -8.90
CA GLY A 79 13.92 6.82 -9.68
C GLY A 79 13.71 5.51 -8.91
N ASP A 80 13.37 5.58 -7.62
CA ASP A 80 12.87 4.42 -6.89
C ASP A 80 11.41 4.15 -7.30
N VAL A 81 11.13 2.92 -7.70
CA VAL A 81 9.84 2.53 -8.28
C VAL A 81 8.67 2.80 -7.32
N LEU A 82 8.86 2.57 -6.02
CA LEU A 82 7.80 2.77 -5.04
C LEU A 82 7.59 4.26 -4.77
N ASN A 83 8.67 5.01 -4.56
CA ASN A 83 8.59 6.44 -4.32
C ASN A 83 7.97 7.19 -5.50
N ASP A 84 8.40 6.85 -6.72
CA ASP A 84 7.88 7.46 -7.94
C ASP A 84 6.40 7.09 -8.14
N ALA A 85 5.97 5.87 -7.79
CA ALA A 85 4.57 5.48 -7.84
C ALA A 85 3.72 6.29 -6.85
N ILE A 86 4.19 6.50 -5.61
CA ILE A 86 3.49 7.32 -4.60
C ILE A 86 3.38 8.77 -5.08
N PHE A 87 4.48 9.36 -5.56
CA PHE A 87 4.49 10.73 -6.09
C PHE A 87 3.46 10.89 -7.22
N ASN A 88 3.48 9.98 -8.20
CA ASN A 88 2.56 10.03 -9.33
C ASN A 88 1.10 9.79 -8.92
N MET A 89 0.85 8.92 -7.93
CA MET A 89 -0.50 8.68 -7.39
C MET A 89 -1.10 9.96 -6.78
N VAL A 90 -0.33 10.68 -5.97
CA VAL A 90 -0.78 11.94 -5.36
C VAL A 90 -1.02 12.99 -6.45
N ALA A 91 -0.07 13.16 -7.37
CA ALA A 91 -0.21 14.11 -8.47
C ALA A 91 -1.41 13.79 -9.39
N ASP A 92 -1.68 12.51 -9.69
CA ASP A 92 -2.86 12.10 -10.45
C ASP A 92 -4.15 12.43 -9.70
N ALA A 93 -4.20 12.15 -8.38
CA ALA A 93 -5.37 12.47 -7.56
C ALA A 93 -5.65 13.98 -7.52
N GLU A 94 -4.63 14.81 -7.26
CA GLU A 94 -4.74 16.27 -7.26
C GLU A 94 -5.20 16.82 -8.60
N ASN A 95 -4.61 16.37 -9.71
CA ASN A 95 -4.99 16.80 -11.06
C ASN A 95 -6.40 16.34 -11.43
N ARG A 96 -6.75 15.08 -11.15
CA ARG A 96 -8.05 14.51 -11.49
C ARG A 96 -9.16 15.10 -10.63
N LEU A 97 -8.92 15.39 -9.36
CA LEU A 97 -9.94 15.90 -8.45
C LEU A 97 -9.92 17.44 -8.33
N GLY A 98 -8.89 18.10 -8.87
CA GLY A 98 -8.74 19.55 -8.77
C GLY A 98 -8.66 20.01 -7.32
N CYS A 99 -7.78 19.40 -6.53
CA CYS A 99 -7.51 19.75 -5.13
C CYS A 99 -6.00 19.78 -4.87
N GLU A 100 -5.61 20.27 -3.69
CA GLU A 100 -4.26 20.12 -3.14
C GLU A 100 -4.34 19.19 -1.92
N ILE A 101 -3.42 18.24 -1.79
CA ILE A 101 -3.35 17.35 -0.64
C ILE A 101 -2.15 17.75 0.21
N LYS A 102 -2.40 18.15 1.46
CA LYS A 102 -1.37 18.53 2.42
C LYS A 102 -1.28 17.53 3.57
N GLU A 103 -0.07 17.27 4.02
CA GLU A 103 0.19 16.42 5.18
C GLU A 103 0.82 17.22 6.32
N GLU A 104 0.21 17.18 7.50
CA GLU A 104 0.83 17.56 8.75
C GLU A 104 1.22 16.30 9.53
N ARG A 105 2.49 16.21 9.95
CA ARG A 105 2.98 15.10 10.76
C ARG A 105 3.07 15.48 12.23
N ARG A 106 2.62 14.57 13.11
CA ARG A 106 2.69 14.69 14.57
C ARG A 106 2.97 13.33 15.21
N ASP A 107 3.53 13.35 16.41
CA ASP A 107 3.63 12.13 17.21
C ASP A 107 2.24 11.60 17.60
N ILE A 108 2.16 10.31 17.92
CA ILE A 108 0.90 9.62 18.22
C ILE A 108 0.12 10.34 19.33
N ILE A 109 0.79 10.75 20.42
CA ILE A 109 0.12 11.40 21.55
C ILE A 109 -0.39 12.79 21.13
N GLY A 110 0.41 13.52 20.36
CA GLY A 110 0.05 14.81 19.77
C GLY A 110 -1.19 14.71 18.89
N MET A 111 -1.25 13.71 18.00
CA MET A 111 -2.40 13.49 17.12
C MET A 111 -3.68 13.20 17.90
N GLN A 112 -3.65 12.29 18.88
CA GLN A 112 -4.84 11.98 19.67
C GLN A 112 -5.41 13.23 20.35
N LYS A 113 -4.54 14.08 20.90
CA LYS A 113 -4.94 15.34 21.51
C LYS A 113 -5.59 16.28 20.49
N ILE A 114 -4.99 16.42 19.31
CA ILE A 114 -5.51 17.28 18.24
C ILE A 114 -6.91 16.81 17.81
N LEU A 115 -7.07 15.51 17.53
CA LEU A 115 -8.34 14.92 17.10
C LEU A 115 -9.44 15.10 18.14
N SER A 116 -9.15 14.80 19.41
CA SER A 116 -10.11 14.97 20.51
C SER A 116 -10.52 16.43 20.71
N GLN A 117 -9.57 17.36 20.63
CA GLN A 117 -9.86 18.79 20.71
C GLN A 117 -10.70 19.27 19.54
N ALA A 118 -10.38 18.83 18.32
CA ALA A 118 -11.11 19.21 17.12
C ALA A 118 -12.57 18.74 17.17
N ALA A 119 -12.80 17.51 17.60
CA ALA A 119 -14.16 16.98 17.78
C ALA A 119 -14.96 17.74 18.84
N ALA A 120 -14.32 18.12 19.96
CA ALA A 120 -14.96 18.87 21.04
C ALA A 120 -15.30 20.32 20.64
N SER A 121 -14.50 20.97 19.78
CA SER A 121 -14.72 22.34 19.33
C SER A 121 -15.49 22.46 18.01
N GLY A 122 -15.67 21.36 17.28
CA GLY A 122 -16.18 21.37 15.91
C GLY A 122 -15.17 21.92 14.90
N ASP A 123 -13.87 21.84 15.18
CA ASP A 123 -12.80 22.23 14.28
C ASP A 123 -12.70 21.23 13.11
N THR A 124 -12.69 21.76 11.89
CA THR A 124 -12.61 21.00 10.65
C THR A 124 -11.29 21.23 9.91
N THR A 125 -10.22 21.57 10.64
CA THR A 125 -8.88 21.80 10.06
C THR A 125 -8.34 20.57 9.33
N TYR A 126 -8.66 19.35 9.80
CA TYR A 126 -8.22 18.09 9.19
C TYR A 126 -9.40 17.32 8.61
N ASP A 127 -9.21 16.80 7.40
CA ASP A 127 -10.23 16.04 6.67
C ASP A 127 -10.11 14.53 6.91
N ALA A 128 -8.89 14.06 7.16
CA ALA A 128 -8.60 12.67 7.49
C ALA A 128 -7.34 12.54 8.34
N CYS A 129 -7.11 11.35 8.89
CA CYS A 129 -5.87 11.01 9.55
C CYS A 129 -5.30 9.67 9.09
N ASN A 130 -3.99 9.62 8.83
CA ASN A 130 -3.25 8.37 8.72
C ASN A 130 -2.66 8.03 10.10
N TYR A 131 -3.23 7.02 10.74
CA TYR A 131 -2.98 6.74 12.14
C TYR A 131 -2.82 5.25 12.38
N SER A 132 -2.10 4.89 13.46
CA SER A 132 -1.98 3.50 13.85
C SER A 132 -3.34 2.95 14.27
N GLY A 133 -3.78 1.85 13.65
CA GLY A 133 -5.07 1.22 13.94
C GLY A 133 -5.29 0.91 15.43
N ARG A 134 -4.22 0.56 16.17
CA ARG A 134 -4.26 0.35 17.63
C ARG A 134 -4.75 1.59 18.38
N PHE A 135 -4.35 2.78 17.94
CA PHE A 135 -4.72 4.03 18.58
C PHE A 135 -5.97 4.68 17.97
N ALA A 136 -6.29 4.36 16.72
CA ALA A 136 -7.53 4.78 16.07
C ALA A 136 -8.78 4.29 16.83
N THR A 137 -8.72 3.12 17.46
CA THR A 137 -9.81 2.63 18.32
C THR A 137 -10.15 3.59 19.47
N TYR A 138 -9.16 4.27 20.07
CA TYR A 138 -9.43 5.26 21.12
C TYR A 138 -10.15 6.49 20.56
N CYS A 139 -9.74 6.95 19.37
CA CYS A 139 -10.35 8.10 18.69
C CYS A 139 -11.78 7.77 18.19
N MET A 140 -12.06 6.51 17.90
CA MET A 140 -13.42 6.05 17.65
C MET A 140 -14.26 6.09 18.93
N LEU A 141 -13.74 5.59 20.05
CA LEU A 141 -14.47 5.50 21.32
C LEU A 141 -14.77 6.87 21.94
N ASP A 142 -13.90 7.85 21.76
CA ASP A 142 -14.10 9.22 22.27
C ASP A 142 -14.91 10.12 21.31
N GLY A 143 -15.28 9.61 20.13
CA GLY A 143 -16.09 10.33 19.14
C GLY A 143 -15.30 11.27 18.24
N SER A 144 -13.97 11.16 18.20
CA SER A 144 -13.11 11.98 17.34
C SER A 144 -13.16 11.60 15.86
N LEU A 145 -13.66 10.41 15.53
CA LEU A 145 -13.78 9.92 14.16
C LEU A 145 -15.25 9.88 13.71
N ARG A 146 -15.47 10.21 12.43
CA ARG A 146 -16.75 9.98 11.76
C ARG A 146 -16.75 8.61 11.07
N PRO A 147 -17.93 7.97 10.92
CA PRO A 147 -18.03 6.76 10.12
C PRO A 147 -17.60 7.02 8.66
N LEU A 148 -16.89 6.08 8.07
CA LEU A 148 -16.45 6.13 6.68
C LEU A 148 -17.62 6.06 5.70
N GLU A 149 -18.77 5.51 6.11
CA GLU A 149 -19.99 5.51 5.29
C GLU A 149 -20.55 6.92 5.05
N ASP A 150 -20.11 7.92 5.81
CA ASP A 150 -20.46 9.33 5.55
C ASP A 150 -19.67 9.89 4.34
N ALA A 151 -18.56 9.24 3.94
CA ALA A 151 -17.77 9.59 2.78
C ALA A 151 -18.34 8.94 1.51
N LYS A 152 -19.13 9.71 0.77
CA LYS A 152 -19.96 9.28 -0.37
C LYS A 152 -19.28 8.32 -1.38
N TYR A 153 -18.00 8.53 -1.67
CA TYR A 153 -17.30 7.79 -2.73
C TYR A 153 -16.32 6.73 -2.19
N ILE A 154 -16.27 6.52 -0.87
CA ILE A 154 -15.47 5.44 -0.28
C ILE A 154 -16.30 4.16 -0.30
N ASP A 155 -15.91 3.23 -1.17
CA ASP A 155 -16.44 1.86 -1.20
C ASP A 155 -15.49 0.92 -0.46
N LEU A 156 -15.82 0.57 0.79
CA LEU A 156 -15.04 -0.34 1.62
C LEU A 156 -15.06 -1.79 1.13
N THR A 157 -15.91 -2.13 0.15
CA THR A 157 -15.94 -3.47 -0.47
C THR A 157 -14.94 -3.60 -1.62
N SER A 158 -14.34 -2.49 -2.05
CA SER A 158 -13.33 -2.47 -3.10
C SER A 158 -12.03 -3.13 -2.66
N GLU A 159 -11.29 -3.73 -3.60
CA GLU A 159 -10.06 -4.49 -3.31
C GLU A 159 -8.89 -3.66 -2.77
N TRP A 160 -9.00 -2.33 -2.79
CA TRP A 160 -8.03 -1.42 -2.17
C TRP A 160 -8.01 -1.54 -0.65
N TRP A 161 -9.12 -1.99 -0.06
CA TRP A 161 -9.33 -2.08 1.38
C TRP A 161 -9.30 -3.51 1.86
N ASN A 162 -8.74 -3.70 3.04
CA ASN A 162 -8.79 -4.99 3.70
C ASN A 162 -10.24 -5.25 4.19
N PRO A 163 -10.93 -6.27 3.63
CA PRO A 163 -12.31 -6.55 3.99
C PRO A 163 -12.43 -7.09 5.41
N ASP A 164 -11.48 -7.93 5.86
CA ASP A 164 -11.48 -8.53 7.20
C ASP A 164 -11.40 -7.44 8.28
N ILE A 165 -10.54 -6.43 8.07
CA ILE A 165 -10.41 -5.30 9.00
C ILE A 165 -11.69 -4.46 9.02
N SER A 166 -12.27 -4.20 7.85
CA SER A 166 -13.48 -3.39 7.74
C SER A 166 -14.69 -4.08 8.40
N GLU A 167 -14.77 -5.42 8.33
CA GLU A 167 -15.79 -6.23 9.00
C GLU A 167 -15.55 -6.28 10.52
N ASP A 168 -14.36 -6.70 10.94
CA ASP A 168 -14.01 -6.92 12.35
C ASP A 168 -14.02 -5.62 13.18
N MET A 169 -13.66 -4.49 12.57
CA MET A 169 -13.61 -3.18 13.23
C MET A 169 -14.93 -2.40 13.12
N SER A 170 -15.93 -2.96 12.44
CA SER A 170 -17.25 -2.33 12.39
C SER A 170 -17.93 -2.39 13.77
N MET A 171 -18.47 -1.26 14.22
CA MET A 171 -19.26 -1.17 15.44
C MET A 171 -20.66 -0.72 15.11
N MET A 172 -21.67 -1.53 15.48
CA MET A 172 -23.08 -1.23 15.20
C MET A 172 -23.35 -0.95 13.70
N GLY A 173 -22.62 -1.63 12.82
CA GLY A 173 -22.74 -1.47 11.36
C GLY A 173 -22.10 -0.20 10.81
N LYS A 174 -21.15 0.40 11.54
CA LYS A 174 -20.38 1.57 11.12
C LYS A 174 -18.89 1.31 11.25
N THR A 175 -18.13 1.69 10.23
CA THR A 175 -16.67 1.54 10.20
C THR A 175 -16.00 2.91 10.33
N TYR A 176 -15.10 3.06 11.29
CA TYR A 176 -14.48 4.35 11.63
C TYR A 176 -13.04 4.51 11.13
N PHE A 177 -12.38 3.39 10.85
CA PHE A 177 -11.06 3.34 10.24
C PHE A 177 -10.93 2.01 9.50
N THR A 178 -10.01 1.97 8.53
CA THR A 178 -9.71 0.77 7.74
C THR A 178 -8.21 0.75 7.43
N LEU A 179 -7.76 -0.34 6.80
CA LEU A 179 -6.39 -0.53 6.33
C LEU A 179 -6.43 -0.86 4.85
N GLY A 180 -5.44 -0.38 4.10
CA GLY A 180 -5.29 -0.80 2.70
C GLY A 180 -4.93 -2.29 2.62
N SER A 181 -5.40 -2.99 1.59
CA SER A 181 -5.17 -4.44 1.40
C SER A 181 -3.70 -4.85 1.36
N TYR A 182 -2.82 -3.91 1.00
CA TYR A 182 -1.38 -4.12 0.88
C TYR A 182 -0.57 -3.60 2.09
N ASN A 183 -1.24 -3.16 3.17
CA ASN A 183 -0.59 -2.62 4.37
C ASN A 183 -0.38 -3.64 5.50
N ILE A 184 -0.67 -4.94 5.28
CA ILE A 184 -0.54 -6.01 6.28
C ILE A 184 0.26 -7.21 5.77
#